data_AF-A0A377N4Z5-F1
#
_entry.id   AF-A0A377N4Z5-F1
#
_cell.length_a   1.000
_cell.length_b   1.000
_cell.length_c   1.000
_cell.angle_alpha   90.00
_cell.angle_beta   90.00
_cell.angle_gamma   90.00
#
_symmetry.space_group_name_H-M   'P 1'
#
loop_
_entity.id
_entity.type
_entity.pdbx_description
1 polymer ?
#
loop_
_entity_poly.entity_id
_entity_poly.type
_entity_poly.pdbx_seq_one_letter_code
_entity_poly.pdbx_strand_id
1 'polypeptide(L)' 'MKKIVLCCAAGMSTSMLVQRMLSEAKTRELDVDVRAVPVAEFEQIIGEADVVLLGRKCAMN' A
#
# COMPACT_ATOMS: atom_id res chain seq x y z
N MET A 1 -1.78 2.42 -15.09
CA MET A 1 -1.79 1.76 -13.77
C MET A 1 -1.10 2.64 -12.75
N LYS A 2 -1.84 3.16 -11.76
CA LYS A 2 -1.25 3.96 -10.66
C LYS A 2 -0.73 3.04 -9.56
N LYS A 3 0.52 3.22 -9.14
CA LYS A 3 1.17 2.39 -8.13
C LYS A 3 1.03 3.02 -6.73
N ILE A 4 0.30 2.34 -5.86
CA ILE A 4 0.07 2.74 -4.48
C ILE A 4 0.85 1.80 -3.56
N VAL A 5 1.73 2.36 -2.74
CA VAL A 5 2.50 1.61 -1.74
C VAL A 5 1.98 1.95 -0.36
N LEU A 6 1.51 0.93 0.36
CA LEU A 6 1.09 1.01 1.75
C LEU A 6 2.25 0.57 2.64
N CYS A 7 2.87 1.52 3.33
CA CYS A 7 3.92 1.26 4.29
C CYS A 7 3.29 1.03 5.67
N CYS A 8 3.26 -0.23 6.10
CA CYS A 8 2.77 -0.63 7.42
C CYS A 8 3.61 -1.83 7.88
N ALA A 9 3.79 -2.02 9.19
CA ALA A 9 4.40 -3.23 9.74
C ALA A 9 3.74 -4.46 9.09
N ALA A 10 4.51 -5.21 8.30
CA ALA A 10 4.01 -6.32 7.50
C ALA A 10 3.32 -7.33 8.41
N GLY A 11 1.99 -7.40 8.32
CA GLY A 11 1.14 -8.19 9.21
C GLY A 11 -0.22 -8.44 8.57
N MET A 12 -0.94 -9.45 9.07
CA MET A 12 -2.19 -9.95 8.45
C MET A 12 -3.25 -8.87 8.20
N SER A 13 -3.32 -7.84 9.05
CA SER A 13 -4.30 -6.75 8.91
C SER A 13 -4.06 -5.86 7.69
N THR A 14 -2.80 -5.75 7.24
CA THR A 14 -2.43 -4.92 6.09
C THR A 14 -2.80 -5.62 4.78
N SER A 15 -2.68 -6.94 4.72
CA SER A 15 -3.09 -7.74 3.55
C SER A 15 -4.60 -7.66 3.30
N MET A 16 -5.43 -7.64 4.34
CA MET A 16 -6.88 -7.52 4.18
C MET A 16 -7.29 -6.16 3.61
N LEU A 17 -6.61 -5.07 4.01
CA LEU A 17 -6.87 -3.74 3.47
C LEU A 17 -6.53 -3.64 1.99
N VAL A 18 -5.36 -4.16 1.58
CA VAL A 18 -4.94 -4.20 0.17
C VAL A 18 -5.97 -4.95 -0.68
N GLN A 19 -6.45 -6.11 -0.22
CA GLN A 19 -7.47 -6.87 -0.95
C GLN A 19 -8.78 -6.09 -1.12
N ARG A 20 -9.24 -5.38 -0.08
CA ARG A 20 -10.44 -4.53 -0.16
C ARG A 20 -10.24 -3.36 -1.13
N MET A 21 -9.06 -2.72 -1.11
CA MET A 21 -8.73 -1.64 -2.03
C MET A 21 -8.72 -2.12 -3.48
N LEU A 22 -8.12 -3.28 -3.76
CA LEU A 22 -8.10 -3.88 -5.10
C LEU A 22 -9.52 -4.27 -5.56
N SER A 23 -10.33 -4.83 -4.66
CA SER A 23 -11.73 -5.18 -4.96
C SER A 23 -12.55 -3.95 -5.32
N GLU A 24 -12.42 -2.86 -4.55
CA GLU A 24 -13.14 -1.61 -4.82
C GLU A 24 -12.63 -0.93 -6.09
N ALA A 25 -11.32 -0.95 -6.33
CA ALA A 25 -10.75 -0.45 -7.57
C ALA A 25 -11.31 -1.18 -8.79
N LYS A 26 -11.46 -2.50 -8.70
CA LYS A 26 -12.10 -3.30 -9.75
C LYS A 26 -13.57 -2.91 -9.96
N THR A 27 -14.34 -2.71 -8.88
CA THR A 27 -15.73 -2.24 -8.96
C THR A 27 -15.84 -0.86 -9.63
N ARG A 28 -14.86 0.01 -9.39
CA ARG A 28 -14.81 1.38 -9.93
C ARG A 28 -14.09 1.48 -11.28
N GLU A 29 -13.67 0.36 -11.86
CA GLU A 29 -12.91 0.28 -13.11
C GLU A 29 -11.63 1.16 -13.09
N LEU A 30 -10.99 1.22 -11.91
CA LEU A 30 -9.75 1.96 -11.70
C LEU A 30 -8.53 1.06 -11.94
N ASP A 31 -7.64 1.51 -12.82
CA ASP A 31 -6.37 0.85 -13.09
C ASP A 31 -5.31 1.24 -12.04
N VAL A 32 -5.34 0.56 -10.89
CA VAL A 32 -4.43 0.77 -9.76
C VAL A 32 -3.77 -0.54 -9.31
N ASP A 33 -2.49 -0.46 -8.94
CA ASP A 33 -1.74 -1.53 -8.28
C ASP A 33 -1.50 -1.11 -6.83
N VAL A 34 -1.87 -1.95 -5.87
CA VAL A 34 -1.73 -1.65 -4.45
C VAL A 34 -0.88 -2.74 -3.80
N ARG A 35 0.23 -2.33 -3.16
CA ARG A 35 1.17 -3.23 -2.51
C ARG A 35 1.42 -2.80 -1.07
N ALA A 36 1.50 -3.77 -0.17
CA ALA A 36 1.90 -3.53 1.21
C ALA A 36 3.34 -4.00 1.42
N VAL A 37 4.15 -3.14 2.02
CA VAL A 37 5.58 -3.40 2.24
C VAL A 37 6.00 -2.96 3.64
N PRO A 38 6.94 -3.66 4.28
CA PRO A 38 7.50 -3.23 5.55
C PRO A 38 8.30 -1.94 5.38
N VAL A 39 8.41 -1.17 6.47
CA VAL A 39 9.19 0.10 6.49
C VAL A 39 10.64 -0.11 6.06
N ALA A 40 11.22 -1.26 6.39
CA ALA A 40 12.60 -1.61 6.01
C ALA A 40 12.82 -1.65 4.49
N GLU A 41 11.79 -2.01 3.71
CA GLU A 41 11.88 -2.07 2.25
C GLU A 41 11.44 -0.75 1.59
N PHE A 42 10.86 0.19 2.36
CA PHE A 42 10.24 1.41 1.83
C PHE A 42 11.19 2.24 0.96
N GLU A 43 12.42 2.47 1.41
CA GLU A 43 13.41 3.28 0.68
C GLU A 43 13.75 2.71 -0.71
N GLN A 44 13.64 1.40 -0.90
CA GLN A 44 13.95 0.75 -2.16
C GLN A 44 12.80 0.88 -3.18
N ILE A 45 11.57 1.04 -2.69
CA ILE A 45 10.36 0.95 -3.51
C ILE A 45 9.71 2.32 -3.73
N ILE A 46 10.08 3.32 -2.91
CA ILE A 46 9.52 4.68 -2.98
C ILE A 46 9.71 5.31 -4.37
N GLY A 47 10.80 5.01 -5.07
CA GLY A 47 11.08 5.52 -6.42
C GLY A 47 10.14 4.96 -7.49
N GLU A 48 9.44 3.86 -7.21
CA GLU A 48 8.49 3.24 -8.12
C GLU A 48 7.02 3.60 -7.80
N ALA A 49 6.76 4.20 -6.64
CA ALA A 49 5.41 4.50 -6.18
C ALA A 49 4.93 5.86 -6.71
N ASP A 50 3.70 5.91 -7.24
CA ASP A 50 3.03 7.18 -7.52
C ASP A 50 2.50 7.82 -6.22
N VAL A 51 2.03 6.98 -5.29
CA VAL A 51 1.43 7.41 -4.02
C VAL A 51 1.90 6.49 -2.90
N VAL A 52 2.31 7.09 -1.79
CA VAL A 52 2.66 6.38 -0.56
C VAL A 52 1.60 6.64 0.50
N LEU A 53 1.06 5.56 1.06
CA LEU A 53 0.17 5.58 2.21
C LEU A 53 0.92 5.06 3.43
N LEU A 54 0.97 5.87 4.49
CA LEU A 54 1.59 5.48 5.76
C LEU A 54 0.51 4.95 6.70
N GLY A 55 0.67 3.71 7.17
CA GLY A 55 -0.21 3.15 8.19
C GLY A 55 -0.02 3.84 9.54
N ARG A 56 -1.08 3.91 10.36
CA ARG A 56 -1.06 4.54 11.70
C ARG A 56 0.06 4.01 12.60
N LYS A 57 0.43 2.73 12.49
CA LYS A 57 1.53 2.12 13.26
C LYS A 57 2.93 2.52 12.79
N CYS A 58 3.05 3.13 11.61
CA CYS A 58 4.30 3.62 11.03
C CYS A 58 4.47 5.14 11.18
N ALA A 59 3.45 5.87 11.68
CA ALA A 59 3.63 7.22 12.18
C ALA A 59 4.48 7.13 13.45
N MET A 60 5.80 7.20 13.27
CA MET A 60 6.78 7.17 14.35
C MET A 60 6.48 8.32 15.31
N ASN A 61 6.31 7.99 16.59
CA ASN A 61 6.49 8.90 17.70
C ASN A 61 7.83 8.59 18.36
#